data_AF-A0A971PRV4-F1
#
_entry.id   AF-A0A971PRV4-F1
#
_cell.length_a   1.000
_cell.length_b   1.000
_cell.length_c   1.000
_cell.angle_alpha   90.00
_cell.angle_beta   90.00
_cell.angle_gamma   90.00
#
_symmetry.space_group_name_H-M   'P 1'
#
loop_
_entity.id
_entity.type
_entity.pdbx_description
1 polymer ?
#
loop_
_entity_poly.entity_id
_entity_poly.type
_entity_poly.pdbx_seq_one_letter_code
_entity_poly.pdbx_strand_id
1 'polypeptide(L)'
;MSEQNRTGDERAGRAAGEGLAAGEKEQLAYALETRFAPHLEAAAAAVREAERALEEAHERLEQAQDAIDNESYTSDPLVFMRASVDEEVEGMERKTTAKKLRTSYRFLLDRAVELAGAELQRYRDDLAADQREREEGLEASRAAVAMAETVLEEAREMQERVLAAERSARRGLALLVEKLG
;
A
#
# COMPACT_ATOMS: atom_id res chain seq x y z
N MET A 1 41.74 -75.41 -37.10
CA MET A 1 42.15 -74.67 -35.89
C MET A 1 42.60 -73.29 -36.32
N SER A 2 41.75 -72.28 -36.17
CA SER A 2 42.09 -70.85 -36.21
C SER A 2 40.81 -70.05 -35.97
N GLU A 3 40.55 -69.69 -34.72
CA GLU A 3 39.60 -68.63 -34.35
C GLU A 3 39.79 -68.33 -32.86
N GLN A 4 40.63 -67.34 -32.56
CA GLN A 4 40.68 -66.68 -31.25
C GLN A 4 41.50 -65.40 -31.39
N ASN A 5 40.83 -64.31 -31.78
CA ASN A 5 41.24 -62.94 -31.44
C ASN A 5 40.14 -61.97 -31.86
N ARG A 6 39.22 -61.64 -30.93
CA ARG A 6 38.35 -60.45 -30.95
C ARG A 6 37.44 -60.45 -29.73
N THR A 7 37.99 -60.19 -28.56
CA THR A 7 37.21 -59.76 -27.38
C THR A 7 38.17 -59.22 -26.34
N GLY A 8 38.76 -58.06 -26.62
CA GLY A 8 39.73 -57.46 -25.70
C GLY A 8 39.92 -55.98 -25.96
N ASP A 9 38.84 -55.22 -26.21
CA ASP A 9 38.98 -53.75 -26.25
C ASP A 9 37.71 -52.93 -25.93
N GLU A 10 36.60 -53.55 -25.51
CA GLU A 10 35.36 -52.80 -25.20
C GLU A 10 35.08 -52.61 -23.70
N ARG A 11 35.99 -53.04 -22.81
CA ARG A 11 35.83 -52.89 -21.35
C ARG A 11 36.70 -51.80 -20.71
N ALA A 12 37.59 -51.15 -21.47
CA ALA A 12 38.49 -50.14 -20.93
C ALA A 12 37.94 -48.69 -20.97
N GLY A 13 36.81 -48.45 -21.66
CA GLY A 13 36.25 -47.11 -21.86
C GLY A 13 35.13 -46.68 -20.91
N ARG A 14 34.73 -47.50 -19.92
CA ARG A 14 33.54 -47.24 -19.08
C ARG A 14 33.82 -46.82 -17.63
N ALA A 15 35.09 -46.71 -17.24
CA ALA A 15 35.51 -46.44 -15.86
C ALA A 15 36.37 -45.16 -15.72
N ALA A 16 36.23 -44.22 -16.65
CA ALA A 16 36.84 -42.89 -16.59
C ALA A 16 35.73 -41.84 -16.68
N GLY A 17 34.99 -41.63 -15.58
CA GLY A 17 33.93 -40.62 -15.54
C GLY A 17 32.88 -40.77 -14.43
N GLU A 18 33.18 -41.44 -13.32
CA GLU A 18 32.22 -41.60 -12.20
C GLU A 18 32.43 -40.59 -11.06
N GLY A 19 33.43 -39.71 -11.14
CA GLY A 19 33.71 -38.70 -10.13
C GLY A 19 33.62 -37.26 -10.65
N LEU A 20 33.41 -36.31 -9.74
CA LEU A 20 33.48 -34.87 -10.01
C LEU A 20 34.84 -34.50 -10.61
N ALA A 21 34.83 -33.71 -11.68
CA ALA A 21 36.04 -33.18 -12.27
C ALA A 21 36.73 -32.19 -11.33
N ALA A 22 38.05 -32.01 -11.49
CA ALA A 22 38.82 -31.07 -10.68
C ALA A 22 38.26 -29.64 -10.84
N GLY A 23 37.84 -29.02 -9.73
CA GLY A 23 37.26 -27.68 -9.71
C GLY A 23 35.76 -27.61 -10.01
N GLU A 24 35.10 -28.73 -10.34
CA GLU A 24 33.67 -28.76 -10.67
C GLU A 24 32.79 -28.41 -9.46
N LYS A 25 33.21 -28.83 -8.26
CA LYS A 25 32.53 -28.47 -6.99
C LYS A 25 32.47 -26.96 -6.80
N GLU A 26 33.59 -26.26 -6.98
CA GLU A 26 33.69 -24.82 -6.83
C GLU A 26 32.85 -24.10 -7.90
N GLN A 27 32.83 -24.61 -9.13
CA GLN A 27 32.00 -24.08 -10.20
C GLN A 27 30.49 -24.22 -9.90
N LEU A 28 30.06 -25.38 -9.38
CA LEU A 28 28.66 -25.62 -9.01
C LEU A 28 28.23 -24.76 -7.82
N ALA A 29 29.10 -24.58 -6.83
CA ALA A 29 28.86 -23.68 -5.70
C ALA A 29 28.70 -22.22 -6.17
N TYR A 30 29.62 -21.76 -7.01
CA TYR A 30 29.56 -20.41 -7.58
C TYR A 30 28.31 -20.19 -8.44
N ALA A 31 27.91 -21.19 -9.24
CA ALA A 31 26.69 -21.13 -10.04
C ALA A 31 25.42 -21.07 -9.17
N LEU A 32 25.39 -21.79 -8.05
CA LEU A 32 24.29 -21.71 -7.08
C LEU A 32 24.19 -20.30 -6.50
N GLU A 33 25.29 -19.77 -5.97
CA GLU A 33 25.33 -18.43 -5.36
C GLU A 33 24.90 -17.34 -6.35
N THR A 34 25.48 -17.36 -7.55
CA THR A 34 25.18 -16.37 -8.59
C THR A 34 23.72 -16.41 -9.04
N ARG A 35 23.11 -17.60 -9.11
CA ARG A 35 21.71 -17.75 -9.54
C ARG A 35 20.71 -17.37 -8.45
N PHE A 36 21.02 -17.62 -7.18
CA PHE A 36 20.12 -17.30 -6.07
C PHE A 36 20.24 -15.85 -5.58
N ALA A 37 21.41 -15.22 -5.73
CA ALA A 37 21.66 -13.84 -5.29
C ALA A 37 20.53 -12.85 -5.65
N PRO A 38 20.10 -12.70 -6.92
CA PRO A 38 19.05 -11.73 -7.26
C PRO A 38 17.69 -12.04 -6.61
N HIS A 39 17.38 -13.32 -6.38
CA HIS A 39 16.11 -13.72 -5.76
C HIS A 39 16.12 -13.49 -4.25
N LEU A 40 17.26 -13.74 -3.59
CA LEU A 40 17.44 -13.46 -2.17
C LEU A 40 17.40 -11.95 -1.90
N GLU A 41 18.05 -11.16 -2.74
CA GLU A 41 18.02 -9.70 -2.68
C GLU A 41 16.61 -9.16 -2.88
N ALA A 42 15.89 -9.65 -3.90
CA ALA A 42 14.52 -9.25 -4.17
C ALA A 42 13.56 -9.61 -3.01
N ALA A 43 13.67 -10.82 -2.46
CA ALA A 43 12.85 -11.24 -1.33
C ALA A 43 13.11 -10.39 -0.08
N ALA A 44 14.39 -10.10 0.22
CA ALA A 44 14.75 -9.22 1.32
C ALA A 44 14.31 -7.77 1.09
N ALA A 45 14.33 -7.29 -0.16
CA ALA A 45 13.84 -5.95 -0.50
C ALA A 45 12.32 -5.83 -0.31
N ALA A 46 11.56 -6.86 -0.70
CA ALA A 46 10.11 -6.89 -0.52
C ALA A 46 9.70 -6.82 0.95
N VAL A 47 10.42 -7.53 1.84
CA VAL A 47 10.17 -7.42 3.29
C VAL A 47 10.43 -6.01 3.80
N ARG A 48 11.56 -5.38 3.43
CA ARG A 48 11.84 -3.99 3.83
C ARG A 48 10.84 -2.99 3.26
N GLU A 49 10.28 -3.26 2.10
CA GLU A 49 9.22 -2.44 1.51
C GLU A 49 7.91 -2.57 2.29
N ALA A 50 7.51 -3.80 2.65
CA ALA A 50 6.34 -4.03 3.47
C ALA A 50 6.48 -3.45 4.89
N GLU A 51 7.67 -3.53 5.49
CA GLU A 51 7.97 -2.90 6.80
C GLU A 51 7.80 -1.38 6.75
N ARG A 52 8.34 -0.73 5.70
CA ARG A 52 8.16 0.72 5.49
C ARG A 52 6.69 1.09 5.28
N ALA A 53 5.97 0.30 4.49
CA ALA A 53 4.54 0.54 4.26
C ALA A 53 3.71 0.42 5.55
N LEU A 54 4.08 -0.51 6.45
CA LEU A 54 3.45 -0.64 7.76
C LEU A 54 3.75 0.57 8.66
N GLU A 55 5.00 1.04 8.68
CA GLU A 55 5.39 2.25 9.41
C GLU A 55 4.59 3.48 8.91
N GLU A 56 4.53 3.70 7.60
CA GLU A 56 3.73 4.77 7.00
C GLU A 56 2.23 4.67 7.30
N ALA A 57 1.69 3.45 7.43
CA ALA A 57 0.29 3.23 7.79
C ALA A 57 0.03 3.58 9.26
N HIS A 58 0.97 3.26 10.16
CA HIS A 58 0.89 3.67 11.56
C HIS A 58 0.97 5.19 11.73
N GLU A 59 1.88 5.87 11.01
CA GLU A 59 1.98 7.33 11.04
C GLU A 59 0.67 7.99 10.60
N ARG A 60 0.03 7.47 9.54
CA ARG A 60 -1.28 7.94 9.08
C ARG A 60 -2.37 7.72 10.12
N LEU A 61 -2.37 6.57 10.80
CA LEU A 61 -3.31 6.29 11.87
C LEU A 61 -3.15 7.24 13.06
N GLU A 62 -1.91 7.54 13.45
CA GLU A 62 -1.61 8.52 14.50
C GLU A 62 -2.11 9.92 14.13
N GLN A 63 -1.83 10.37 12.90
CA GLN A 63 -2.32 11.65 12.39
C GLN A 63 -3.86 11.74 12.36
N ALA A 64 -4.54 10.66 11.95
CA ALA A 64 -6.00 10.61 11.94
C ALA A 64 -6.57 10.66 13.36
N GLN A 65 -5.94 9.99 14.32
CA GLN A 65 -6.33 10.04 15.73
C GLN A 65 -6.12 11.44 16.33
N ASP A 66 -4.97 12.05 16.08
CA ASP A 66 -4.66 13.40 16.53
C ASP A 66 -5.63 14.44 15.96
N ALA A 67 -6.05 14.29 14.70
CA ALA A 67 -7.01 15.18 14.08
C ALA A 67 -8.37 15.15 14.79
N ILE A 68 -8.82 13.98 15.24
CA ILE A 68 -10.05 13.80 16.02
C ILE A 68 -9.89 14.38 17.42
N ASP A 69 -8.79 14.07 18.09
CA ASP A 69 -8.56 14.50 19.48
C ASP A 69 -8.42 16.03 19.59
N ASN A 70 -7.95 16.67 18.52
CA ASN A 70 -7.79 18.13 18.44
C ASN A 70 -8.92 18.84 17.68
N GLU A 71 -10.03 18.14 17.36
CA GLU A 71 -11.13 18.74 16.62
C GLU A 71 -11.82 19.84 17.46
N SER A 72 -11.70 21.09 17.02
CA SER A 72 -12.31 22.22 17.70
C SER A 72 -13.74 22.45 17.23
N TYR A 73 -14.66 22.68 18.16
CA TYR A 73 -16.03 23.08 17.84
C TYR A 73 -16.05 24.34 16.97
N THR A 74 -16.70 24.25 15.80
CA THR A 74 -16.95 25.38 14.91
C THR A 74 -18.45 25.66 14.87
N SER A 75 -18.85 26.88 15.21
CA SER A 75 -20.26 27.31 15.14
C SER A 75 -20.74 27.43 13.69
N ASP A 76 -22.00 27.11 13.42
CA ASP A 76 -22.61 27.28 12.09
C ASP A 76 -23.09 28.75 11.88
N PRO A 77 -22.43 29.54 11.02
CA PRO A 77 -22.83 30.91 10.74
C PRO A 77 -24.13 31.01 9.93
N LEU A 78 -24.55 29.95 9.24
CA LEU A 78 -25.76 29.95 8.40
C LEU A 78 -27.03 30.15 9.22
N VAL A 79 -27.04 29.70 10.48
CA VAL A 79 -28.16 29.93 11.41
C VAL A 79 -28.46 31.43 11.53
N PHE A 80 -27.44 32.28 11.65
CA PHE A 80 -27.62 33.73 11.75
C PHE A 80 -27.97 34.36 10.40
N MET A 81 -27.42 33.85 9.30
CA MET A 81 -27.75 34.35 7.96
C MET A 81 -29.21 34.09 7.59
N ARG A 82 -29.73 32.89 7.89
CA ARG A 82 -31.15 32.52 7.71
C ARG A 82 -32.06 33.47 8.50
N ALA A 83 -31.76 33.64 9.79
CA ALA A 83 -32.52 34.54 10.66
C ALA A 83 -32.50 36.00 10.14
N SER A 84 -31.34 36.49 9.69
CA SER A 84 -31.22 37.85 9.15
C SER A 84 -32.05 38.06 7.87
N VAL A 85 -32.18 37.04 7.02
CA VAL A 85 -33.04 37.11 5.82
C VAL A 85 -34.52 37.16 6.22
N ASP A 86 -34.95 36.32 7.16
CA ASP A 86 -36.32 36.30 7.67
C ASP A 86 -36.70 37.63 8.34
N GLU A 87 -35.82 38.18 9.17
CA GLU A 87 -36.01 39.49 9.82
C GLU A 87 -36.20 40.64 8.80
N GLU A 88 -35.49 40.60 7.67
CA GLU A 88 -35.66 41.61 6.62
C GLU A 88 -37.01 41.48 5.90
N VAL A 89 -37.51 40.26 5.69
CA VAL A 89 -38.86 40.02 5.15
C VAL A 89 -39.91 40.60 6.09
N GLU A 90 -39.84 40.26 7.39
CA GLU A 90 -40.74 40.81 8.41
C GLU A 90 -40.64 42.35 8.49
N GLY A 91 -39.41 42.87 8.37
CA GLY A 91 -39.13 44.31 8.33
C GLY A 91 -39.81 45.03 7.16
N MET A 92 -39.95 44.36 6.01
CA MET A 92 -40.61 44.89 4.83
C MET A 92 -42.12 45.02 4.99
N GLU A 93 -42.79 44.12 5.72
CA GLU A 93 -44.24 44.17 5.96
C GLU A 93 -44.67 45.48 6.64
N ARG A 94 -43.77 46.06 7.45
CA ARG A 94 -44.01 47.32 8.17
C ARG A 94 -43.78 48.57 7.31
N LYS A 95 -43.31 48.45 6.06
CA LYS A 95 -42.97 49.59 5.20
C LYS A 95 -44.18 50.03 4.38
N THR A 96 -44.56 51.30 4.51
CA THR A 96 -45.78 51.85 3.87
C THR A 96 -45.52 52.64 2.58
N THR A 97 -44.27 52.81 2.16
CA THR A 97 -43.93 53.63 0.97
C THR A 97 -43.17 52.82 -0.07
N ALA A 98 -43.50 53.00 -1.34
CA ALA A 98 -42.87 52.30 -2.46
C ALA A 98 -41.35 52.51 -2.52
N LYS A 99 -40.85 53.69 -2.15
CA LYS A 99 -39.40 53.96 -2.08
C LYS A 99 -38.71 53.05 -1.05
N LYS A 100 -39.25 52.96 0.17
CA LYS A 100 -38.69 52.12 1.24
C LYS A 100 -38.76 50.63 0.89
N LEU A 101 -39.89 50.18 0.33
CA LEU A 101 -40.06 48.79 -0.12
C LEU A 101 -39.02 48.39 -1.17
N ARG A 102 -38.77 49.23 -2.19
CA ARG A 102 -37.76 48.92 -3.22
C ARG A 102 -36.34 48.88 -2.66
N THR A 103 -35.99 49.77 -1.74
CA THR A 103 -34.66 49.74 -1.10
C THR A 103 -34.50 48.48 -0.25
N SER A 104 -35.47 48.15 0.61
CA SER A 104 -35.41 46.93 1.43
C SER A 104 -35.40 45.67 0.59
N TYR A 105 -36.16 45.61 -0.51
CA TYR A 105 -36.16 44.46 -1.41
C TYR A 105 -34.78 44.21 -2.05
N ARG A 106 -34.07 45.25 -2.47
CA ARG A 106 -32.71 45.08 -3.01
C ARG A 106 -31.75 44.53 -1.96
N PHE A 107 -31.83 45.07 -0.74
CA PHE A 107 -31.01 44.57 0.37
C PHE A 107 -31.33 43.10 0.71
N LEU A 108 -32.61 42.75 0.81
CA LEU A 108 -33.07 41.38 0.98
C LEU A 108 -32.54 40.45 -0.12
N LEU A 109 -32.62 40.89 -1.38
CA LEU A 109 -32.13 40.11 -2.52
C LEU A 109 -30.62 39.83 -2.42
N ASP A 110 -29.82 40.84 -2.09
CA ASP A 110 -28.37 40.68 -1.92
C ASP A 110 -28.05 39.69 -0.79
N ARG A 111 -28.73 39.81 0.36
CA ARG A 111 -28.58 38.87 1.49
C ARG A 111 -29.04 37.45 1.17
N ALA A 112 -30.14 37.30 0.44
CA ALA A 112 -30.66 36.00 0.03
C ALA A 112 -29.71 35.31 -0.97
N VAL A 113 -29.09 36.05 -1.89
CA VAL A 113 -28.07 35.51 -2.80
C VAL A 113 -26.82 35.07 -2.04
N GLU A 114 -26.36 35.86 -1.07
CA GLU A 114 -25.24 35.48 -0.20
C GLU A 114 -25.53 34.21 0.60
N LEU A 115 -26.73 34.11 1.20
CA LEU A 115 -27.17 32.90 1.90
C LEU A 115 -27.19 31.69 0.95
N ALA A 116 -27.80 31.81 -0.23
CA ALA A 116 -27.85 30.71 -1.19
C ALA A 116 -26.46 30.22 -1.62
N GLY A 117 -25.51 31.16 -1.80
CA GLY A 117 -24.11 30.82 -2.09
C GLY A 117 -23.44 30.07 -0.93
N ALA A 118 -23.64 30.54 0.29
CA ALA A 118 -23.06 29.92 1.49
C ALA A 118 -23.65 28.53 1.78
N GLU A 119 -24.95 28.32 1.58
CA GLU A 119 -25.62 27.01 1.70
C GLU A 119 -25.05 25.98 0.71
N LEU A 120 -24.90 26.39 -0.55
CA LEU A 120 -24.33 25.51 -1.57
C LEU A 120 -22.87 25.17 -1.26
N GLN A 121 -22.10 26.15 -0.79
CA GLN A 121 -20.72 25.90 -0.40
C GLN A 121 -20.66 24.93 0.78
N ARG A 122 -21.47 25.14 1.83
CA ARG A 122 -21.53 24.23 2.98
C ARG A 122 -21.87 22.80 2.58
N TYR A 123 -22.86 22.61 1.71
CA TYR A 123 -23.19 21.29 1.18
C TYR A 123 -22.01 20.62 0.46
N ARG A 124 -21.26 21.38 -0.34
CA ARG A 124 -20.06 20.86 -1.03
C ARG A 124 -18.95 20.51 -0.05
N ASP A 125 -18.75 21.34 0.97
CA ASP A 125 -17.76 21.11 2.01
C ASP A 125 -18.10 19.85 2.82
N ASP A 126 -19.37 19.65 3.16
CA ASP A 126 -19.86 18.44 3.83
C ASP A 126 -19.65 17.19 2.95
N LEU A 127 -19.98 17.26 1.64
CA LEU A 127 -19.69 16.16 0.72
C LEU A 127 -18.19 15.84 0.62
N ALA A 128 -17.35 16.86 0.58
CA ALA A 128 -15.90 16.69 0.51
C ALA A 128 -15.34 16.14 1.84
N ALA A 129 -15.90 16.54 2.98
CA ALA A 129 -15.54 16.01 4.29
C ALA A 129 -15.92 14.53 4.41
N ASP A 130 -17.14 14.16 4.01
CA ASP A 130 -17.60 12.78 3.94
C ASP A 130 -16.69 11.90 3.07
N GLN A 131 -16.23 12.43 1.94
CA GLN A 131 -15.32 11.69 1.05
C GLN A 131 -13.96 11.49 1.71
N ARG A 132 -13.38 12.56 2.29
CA ARG A 132 -12.11 12.45 3.03
C ARG A 132 -12.22 11.48 4.20
N GLU A 133 -13.31 11.48 4.96
CA GLU A 133 -13.51 10.54 6.06
C GLU A 133 -13.52 9.07 5.57
N ARG A 134 -14.09 8.80 4.40
CA ARG A 134 -14.07 7.42 3.84
C ARG A 134 -12.69 6.98 3.36
N GLU A 135 -11.90 7.91 2.82
CA GLU A 135 -10.61 7.61 2.19
C GLU A 135 -9.45 7.68 3.20
N GLU A 136 -9.51 8.62 4.13
CA GLU A 136 -8.43 9.03 5.03
C GLU A 136 -8.84 9.03 6.50
N GLY A 137 -10.13 8.77 6.80
CA GLY A 137 -10.62 8.75 8.17
C GLY A 137 -10.02 7.63 9.02
N LEU A 138 -10.36 7.64 10.31
CA LEU A 138 -9.74 6.76 11.29
C LEU A 138 -9.93 5.28 10.95
N GLU A 139 -11.12 4.90 10.51
CA GLU A 139 -11.43 3.52 10.11
C GLU A 139 -10.68 3.11 8.83
N ALA A 140 -10.53 4.03 7.87
CA ALA A 140 -9.72 3.78 6.67
C ALA A 140 -8.24 3.57 7.03
N SER A 141 -7.72 4.38 7.96
CA SER A 141 -6.35 4.25 8.47
C SER A 141 -6.14 2.95 9.23
N ARG A 142 -7.10 2.53 10.07
CA ARG A 142 -7.08 1.22 10.76
C ARG A 142 -7.07 0.06 9.76
N ALA A 143 -7.91 0.14 8.73
CA ALA A 143 -7.95 -0.86 7.67
C ALA A 143 -6.62 -0.94 6.90
N ALA A 144 -6.00 0.21 6.61
CA ALA A 144 -4.70 0.28 5.95
C ALA A 144 -3.59 -0.40 6.77
N VAL A 145 -3.58 -0.20 8.10
CA VAL A 145 -2.64 -0.90 9.01
C VAL A 145 -2.86 -2.42 8.93
N ALA A 146 -4.09 -2.89 9.09
CA ALA A 146 -4.38 -4.33 9.05
C ALA A 146 -3.97 -4.98 7.71
N MET A 147 -4.17 -4.26 6.60
CA MET A 147 -3.71 -4.70 5.28
C MET A 147 -2.18 -4.73 5.19
N ALA A 148 -1.48 -3.72 5.70
CA ALA A 148 -0.02 -3.67 5.69
C ALA A 148 0.61 -4.77 6.55
N GLU A 149 0.01 -5.10 7.71
CA GLU A 149 0.41 -6.25 8.53
C GLU A 149 0.28 -7.57 7.77
N THR A 150 -0.83 -7.75 7.05
CA THR A 150 -1.07 -8.94 6.22
C THR A 150 -0.02 -9.06 5.12
N VAL A 151 0.27 -7.97 4.41
CA VAL A 151 1.29 -7.93 3.34
C VAL A 151 2.69 -8.22 3.89
N LEU A 152 3.03 -7.71 5.07
CA LEU A 152 4.31 -7.98 5.71
C LEU A 152 4.47 -9.47 6.06
N GLU A 153 3.41 -10.10 6.57
CA GLU A 153 3.44 -11.53 6.87
C GLU A 153 3.61 -12.35 5.59
N GLU A 154 2.84 -12.06 4.54
CA GLU A 154 2.98 -12.71 3.24
C GLU A 154 4.40 -12.55 2.64
N ALA A 155 5.01 -11.37 2.80
CA ALA A 155 6.37 -11.10 2.36
C ALA A 155 7.41 -11.92 3.16
N ARG A 156 7.23 -12.06 4.47
CA ARG A 156 8.09 -12.89 5.33
C ARG A 156 8.00 -14.36 4.95
N GLU A 157 6.78 -14.90 4.81
CA GLU A 157 6.60 -16.27 4.35
C GLU A 157 7.24 -16.51 2.97
N MET A 158 7.11 -15.56 2.06
CA MET A 158 7.73 -15.62 0.74
C MET A 158 9.26 -15.64 0.85
N GLN A 159 9.86 -14.81 1.69
CA GLN A 159 11.30 -14.82 1.96
C GLN A 159 11.76 -16.17 2.53
N GLU A 160 11.01 -16.74 3.48
CA GLU A 160 11.29 -18.05 4.04
C GLU A 160 11.26 -19.16 2.98
N ARG A 161 10.28 -19.13 2.07
CA ARG A 161 10.19 -20.07 0.94
C ARG A 161 11.39 -19.95 0.01
N VAL A 162 11.87 -18.74 -0.30
CA VAL A 162 13.08 -18.52 -1.12
C VAL A 162 14.32 -19.08 -0.42
N LEU A 163 14.49 -18.78 0.88
CA LEU A 163 15.60 -19.32 1.68
C LEU A 163 15.54 -20.85 1.79
N ALA A 164 14.34 -21.43 1.90
CA ALA A 164 14.16 -22.89 1.91
C ALA A 164 14.56 -23.54 0.57
N ALA A 165 14.25 -22.89 -0.55
CA ALA A 165 14.68 -23.33 -1.88
C ALA A 165 16.21 -23.30 -2.02
N GLU A 166 16.86 -22.23 -1.57
CA GLU A 166 18.32 -22.11 -1.56
C GLU A 166 18.97 -23.20 -0.69
N ARG A 167 18.48 -23.40 0.54
CA ARG A 167 18.95 -24.46 1.44
C ARG A 167 18.81 -25.85 0.81
N SER A 168 17.73 -26.09 0.08
CA SER A 168 17.51 -27.36 -0.63
C SER A 168 18.52 -27.56 -1.76
N ALA A 169 18.82 -26.51 -2.54
CA ALA A 169 19.85 -26.54 -3.56
C ALA A 169 21.25 -26.80 -2.97
N ARG A 170 21.59 -26.13 -1.86
CA ARG A 170 22.86 -26.35 -1.14
C ARG A 170 22.98 -27.78 -0.62
N ARG A 171 21.89 -28.35 -0.07
CA ARG A 171 21.84 -29.75 0.36
C ARG A 171 22.00 -30.72 -0.81
N GLY A 172 21.38 -30.43 -1.95
CA GLY A 172 21.55 -31.20 -3.18
C GLY A 172 23.00 -31.22 -3.65
N LEU A 173 23.68 -30.07 -3.63
CA LEU A 173 25.11 -29.97 -3.96
C LEU A 173 25.98 -30.77 -2.98
N ALA A 174 25.71 -30.69 -1.68
CA ALA A 174 26.44 -31.45 -0.67
C ALA A 174 26.32 -32.98 -0.90
N LEU A 175 25.11 -33.47 -1.19
CA LEU A 175 24.87 -34.87 -1.52
C LEU A 175 25.54 -35.30 -2.84
N LEU A 176 25.58 -34.41 -3.83
CA LEU A 176 26.27 -34.66 -5.09
C LEU A 176 27.78 -34.81 -4.87
N VAL A 177 28.37 -33.93 -4.05
CA VAL A 177 29.77 -34.01 -3.66
C VAL A 177 30.06 -35.26 -2.83
N GLU A 178 29.17 -35.67 -1.93
CA GLU A 178 29.35 -36.91 -1.15
C GLU A 178 29.33 -38.17 -2.03
N LYS A 179 28.51 -38.17 -3.10
CA LYS A 179 28.34 -39.35 -3.96
C LYS A 179 29.34 -39.45 -5.10
N LEU A 180 29.83 -38.31 -5.60
CA LEU A 180 30.69 -38.22 -6.78
C LEU A 180 32.08 -37.66 -6.47
N GLY A 181 32.33 -37.16 -5.26
CA GLY A 181 33.66 -36.72 -4.78
C GLY A 181 34.39 -37.84 -4.07
#